data_AF-A0A4Q4WYP8-F1
#
_entry.id   AF-A0A4Q4WYP8-F1
#
_cell.length_a   1.000
_cell.length_b   1.000
_cell.length_c   1.000
_cell.angle_alpha   90.00
_cell.angle_beta   90.00
_cell.angle_gamma   90.00
#
_symmetry.space_group_name_H-M   'P 1'
#
loop_
_entity.id
_entity.type
_entity.pdbx_description
1 polymer ?
#
loop_
_entity_poly.entity_id
_entity_poly.type
_entity_poly.pdbx_seq_one_letter_code
_entity_poly.pdbx_strand_id
1 'polypeptide(L)'
;MAYKFDKILNFRDVGKTVNDFLGYKLVKEGVLYRSARPDDASPRDRETLKDELGIKTVMDLRTKTEHLKQAEKRRAAGGADPETSPARRIPGVRYSEIKITGRQFERFLLSHLSWLGFCQFIFLYILGYRVQAISVISREVMLPRGLVCLGLDTLDQSGREIAEV
;
A
#
# COMPACT_ATOMS: atom_id res chain seq x y z
N MET A 1 7.62 23.63 0.02
CA MET A 1 6.68 23.84 1.14
C MET A 1 6.31 22.48 1.74
N ALA A 2 6.12 22.41 3.06
CA ALA A 2 5.51 21.24 3.69
C ALA A 2 3.99 21.42 3.66
N TYR A 3 3.26 20.50 3.04
CA TYR A 3 1.80 20.53 3.04
C TYR A 3 1.29 20.22 4.45
N LYS A 4 0.42 21.07 4.98
CA LYS A 4 -0.18 20.88 6.31
C LYS A 4 -1.63 20.45 6.12
N PHE A 5 -1.90 19.19 6.39
CA PHE A 5 -3.24 18.62 6.43
C PHE A 5 -3.68 18.44 7.89
N ASP A 6 -4.99 18.55 8.13
CA ASP A 6 -5.55 18.45 9.47
C ASP A 6 -5.65 17.00 9.93
N LYS A 7 -6.04 16.09 9.02
CA LYS A 7 -6.24 14.67 9.33
C LYS A 7 -5.35 13.72 8.53
N ILE A 8 -4.76 14.20 7.45
CA ILE A 8 -3.89 13.36 6.60
C ILE A 8 -2.46 13.39 7.13
N LEU A 9 -2.02 12.24 7.64
CA LEU A 9 -0.67 12.10 8.18
C LEU A 9 0.34 11.80 7.07
N ASN A 10 1.60 12.19 7.30
CA ASN A 10 2.76 11.79 6.51
C ASN A 10 2.66 12.11 5.01
N PHE A 11 1.89 13.15 4.66
CA PHE A 11 1.73 13.61 3.28
C PHE A 11 3.00 14.27 2.76
N ARG A 12 3.51 13.80 1.62
CA ARG A 12 4.68 14.40 0.97
C ARG A 12 4.68 14.17 -0.54
N ASP A 13 5.27 15.12 -1.24
CA ASP A 13 5.64 15.01 -2.65
C ASP A 13 6.89 14.12 -2.76
N VAL A 14 6.76 13.04 -3.54
CA VAL A 14 7.84 12.07 -3.75
C VAL A 14 8.95 12.68 -4.59
N GLY A 15 8.63 13.43 -5.64
CA GLY A 15 9.62 14.08 -6.49
C GLY A 15 10.46 15.06 -5.69
N LYS A 16 9.81 15.86 -4.84
CA LYS A 16 10.51 16.81 -3.97
C LYS A 16 11.40 16.09 -2.96
N THR A 17 10.89 15.02 -2.34
CA THR A 17 11.69 14.23 -1.37
C THR A 17 12.94 13.65 -2.03
N VAL A 18 12.82 13.11 -3.24
CA VAL A 18 13.96 12.54 -3.99
C VAL A 18 14.94 13.61 -4.41
N ASN A 19 14.48 14.73 -4.97
CA ASN A 19 15.35 15.82 -5.41
C ASN A 19 16.09 16.47 -4.24
N ASP A 20 15.40 16.70 -3.12
CA ASP A 20 16.01 17.25 -1.89
C ASP A 20 17.08 16.29 -1.34
N PHE A 21 16.85 14.98 -1.40
CA PHE A 21 17.83 13.98 -0.96
C PHE A 21 19.05 13.91 -1.90
N LEU A 22 18.85 14.04 -3.21
CA LEU A 22 19.93 13.95 -4.20
C LEU A 22 20.71 15.26 -4.40
N GLY A 23 20.13 16.41 -4.01
CA GLY A 23 20.70 17.74 -4.24
C GLY A 23 20.58 18.24 -5.68
N TYR A 24 19.91 17.50 -6.56
CA TYR A 24 19.61 17.90 -7.94
C TYR A 24 18.24 17.37 -8.38
N LYS A 25 17.68 17.97 -9.43
CA LYS A 25 16.36 17.59 -9.96
C LYS A 25 16.47 16.35 -10.84
N LEU A 26 16.01 15.21 -10.33
CA LEU A 26 15.90 13.94 -11.06
C LEU A 26 14.44 13.57 -11.36
N VAL A 27 13.55 13.74 -10.37
CA VAL A 27 12.15 13.35 -10.45
C VAL A 27 11.27 14.60 -10.53
N LYS A 28 10.26 14.58 -11.41
CA LYS A 28 9.32 15.70 -11.54
C LYS A 28 8.49 15.85 -10.26
N GLU A 29 8.57 17.03 -9.64
CA GLU A 29 7.75 17.43 -8.49
C GLU A 29 6.29 17.65 -8.91
N GLY A 30 5.37 17.50 -7.97
CA GLY A 30 3.94 17.71 -8.18
C GLY A 30 3.21 16.58 -8.91
N VAL A 31 3.84 15.42 -9.08
CA VAL A 31 3.28 14.29 -9.86
C VAL A 31 2.82 13.16 -8.96
N LEU A 32 3.71 12.69 -8.07
CA LEU A 32 3.45 11.55 -7.21
C LEU A 32 3.54 12.00 -5.75
N TYR A 33 2.47 11.74 -5.02
CA TYR A 33 2.39 12.01 -3.59
C TYR A 33 2.23 10.70 -2.83
N ARG A 34 2.67 10.70 -1.57
CA ARG A 34 2.37 9.61 -0.64
C ARG A 34 1.85 10.18 0.67
N SER A 35 0.93 9.46 1.30
CA SER A 35 0.37 9.81 2.59
C SER A 35 -0.02 8.57 3.37
N ALA A 36 -0.39 8.77 4.64
CA ALA A 36 -1.24 7.83 5.35
C ALA A 36 -2.68 7.88 4.79
N ARG A 37 -3.61 7.22 5.50
CA ARG A 37 -5.00 7.03 5.07
C ARG A 37 -5.68 8.36 4.74
N PRO A 38 -6.16 8.55 3.49
CA PRO A 38 -6.93 9.74 3.12
C PRO A 38 -8.42 9.61 3.46
N ASP A 39 -8.88 8.44 3.94
CA ASP A 39 -10.28 8.18 4.28
C ASP A 39 -10.86 9.17 5.30
N ASP A 40 -10.02 9.62 6.23
CA ASP A 40 -10.41 10.48 7.36
C ASP A 40 -10.10 11.96 7.09
N ALA A 41 -9.83 12.32 5.82
CA ALA A 41 -9.55 13.69 5.39
C ALA A 41 -10.72 14.63 5.75
N SER A 42 -10.39 15.78 6.35
CA SER A 42 -11.34 16.87 6.62
C SER A 42 -11.90 17.44 5.31
N PRO A 43 -13.05 18.12 5.30
CA PRO A 43 -13.57 18.75 4.08
C PRO A 43 -12.54 19.66 3.40
N ARG A 44 -11.79 20.44 4.19
CA ARG A 44 -10.68 21.27 3.74
C ARG A 44 -9.55 20.45 3.12
N ASP A 45 -9.14 19.36 3.77
CA ASP A 45 -8.09 18.47 3.25
C ASP A 45 -8.48 17.93 1.86
N ARG A 46 -9.76 17.65 1.62
CA ARG A 46 -10.27 17.14 0.34
C ARG A 46 -10.23 18.21 -0.76
N GLU A 47 -10.60 19.44 -0.44
CA GLU A 47 -10.48 20.58 -1.35
C GLU A 47 -9.01 20.81 -1.73
N THR A 48 -8.10 20.81 -0.74
CA THR A 48 -6.66 20.94 -1.02
C THR A 48 -6.14 19.79 -1.90
N LEU A 49 -6.50 18.53 -1.63
CA LEU A 49 -6.07 17.40 -2.47
C LEU A 49 -6.59 17.51 -3.91
N LYS A 50 -7.86 17.91 -4.08
CA LYS A 50 -8.52 17.93 -5.39
C LYS A 50 -8.22 19.20 -6.18
N ASP A 51 -8.47 20.36 -5.59
CA ASP A 51 -8.51 21.63 -6.29
C ASP A 51 -7.15 22.34 -6.26
N GLU A 52 -6.44 22.31 -5.13
CA GLU A 52 -5.10 22.92 -5.05
C GLU A 52 -4.01 22.04 -5.65
N LEU A 53 -4.02 20.73 -5.32
CA LEU A 53 -3.01 19.79 -5.79
C LEU A 53 -3.38 19.08 -7.09
N GLY A 54 -4.63 19.19 -7.54
CA GLY A 54 -5.06 18.59 -8.80
C GLY A 54 -5.03 17.06 -8.81
N ILE A 55 -5.14 16.40 -7.65
CA ILE A 55 -5.04 14.93 -7.57
C ILE A 55 -6.26 14.31 -8.25
N LYS A 56 -6.01 13.58 -9.34
CA LYS A 56 -7.05 12.90 -10.11
C LYS A 56 -7.26 11.46 -9.69
N THR A 57 -6.21 10.79 -9.21
CA THR A 57 -6.24 9.37 -8.87
C THR A 57 -5.58 9.13 -7.51
N VAL A 58 -6.23 8.33 -6.68
CA VAL A 58 -5.70 7.80 -5.41
C VAL A 58 -5.53 6.30 -5.55
N MET A 59 -4.28 5.84 -5.38
CA MET A 59 -3.94 4.42 -5.36
C MET A 59 -3.98 3.93 -3.91
N ASP A 60 -4.92 3.05 -3.58
CA ASP A 60 -5.01 2.44 -2.27
C ASP A 60 -4.35 1.06 -2.29
N LEU A 61 -3.30 0.91 -1.49
CA LEU A 61 -2.52 -0.34 -1.42
C LEU A 61 -3.00 -1.26 -0.29
N ARG A 62 -4.04 -0.86 0.45
CA ARG A 62 -4.55 -1.64 1.58
C ARG A 62 -5.34 -2.85 1.08
N THR A 63 -5.29 -3.92 1.87
CA THR A 63 -6.11 -5.11 1.61
C THR A 63 -7.57 -4.85 1.93
N LYS A 64 -8.49 -5.54 1.23
CA LYS A 64 -9.93 -5.52 1.55
C LYS A 64 -10.20 -5.87 3.01
N THR A 65 -9.42 -6.78 3.59
CA THR A 65 -9.50 -7.13 5.01
C THR A 65 -9.17 -5.98 5.94
N GLU A 66 -8.18 -5.14 5.59
CA GLU A 66 -7.90 -3.93 6.36
C GLU A 66 -9.04 -2.92 6.27
N HIS A 67 -9.69 -2.79 5.10
CA HIS A 67 -10.88 -1.96 4.96
C HIS A 67 -12.03 -2.44 5.86
N LEU A 68 -12.28 -3.75 5.92
CA LEU A 68 -13.32 -4.36 6.75
C LEU A 68 -13.04 -4.18 8.24
N LYS A 69 -11.83 -4.51 8.71
CA LYS A 69 -11.44 -4.30 10.12
C LYS A 69 -11.54 -2.84 10.55
N GLN A 70 -11.22 -1.92 9.65
CA GLN A 70 -11.36 -0.48 9.91
C GLN A 70 -12.82 -0.03 9.94
N ALA A 71 -13.69 -0.62 9.14
CA ALA A 71 -15.13 -0.36 9.20
C ALA A 71 -15.71 -0.87 10.52
N GLU A 72 -15.31 -2.08 10.95
CA GLU A 72 -15.71 -2.69 12.21
C GLU A 72 -15.26 -1.88 13.42
N LYS A 73 -14.00 -1.46 13.48
CA LYS A 73 -13.49 -0.61 14.58
C LYS A 73 -14.25 0.72 14.70
N ARG A 74 -14.76 1.26 13.59
CA ARG A 74 -15.54 2.51 13.57
C ARG A 74 -16.99 2.29 13.95
N ARG A 75 -17.61 1.20 13.50
CA ARG A 75 -18.92 0.75 13.98
C ARG A 75 -18.91 0.60 15.51
N ALA A 76 -17.87 -0.04 16.05
CA ALA A 76 -17.66 -0.19 17.48
C ALA A 76 -17.43 1.14 18.22
N ALA A 77 -16.93 2.17 17.53
CA ALA A 77 -16.70 3.52 18.08
C ALA A 77 -17.90 4.47 17.91
N GLY A 78 -19.08 3.97 17.49
CA GLY A 78 -20.28 4.79 17.30
C GLY A 78 -20.31 5.60 16.01
N GLY A 79 -19.46 5.29 15.03
CA GLY A 79 -19.51 5.88 13.69
C GLY A 79 -20.68 5.31 12.87
N ALA A 80 -21.32 6.16 12.05
CA ALA A 80 -22.45 5.79 11.20
C ALA A 80 -22.19 4.59 10.28
N ASP A 81 -23.27 3.90 9.91
CA ASP A 81 -23.29 2.68 9.09
C ASP A 81 -22.51 2.84 7.75
N PRO A 82 -21.73 1.82 7.32
CA PRO A 82 -20.84 1.94 6.18
C PRO A 82 -21.54 1.93 4.82
N GLU A 83 -22.82 1.58 4.75
CA GLU A 83 -23.62 1.60 3.51
C GLU A 83 -24.12 3.01 3.15
N THR A 84 -24.18 3.95 4.10
CA THR A 84 -24.81 5.27 3.90
C THR A 84 -23.82 6.45 3.89
N SER A 85 -22.52 6.19 3.78
CA SER A 85 -21.51 7.27 3.72
C SER A 85 -20.80 7.32 2.38
N PRO A 86 -21.36 8.02 1.37
CA PRO A 86 -20.63 8.43 0.16
C PRO A 86 -19.46 9.39 0.46
N ALA A 87 -19.28 9.78 1.73
CA ALA A 87 -18.26 10.70 2.21
C ALA A 87 -16.86 10.07 2.39
N ARG A 88 -16.57 8.83 1.99
CA ARG A 88 -15.22 8.23 2.21
C ARG A 88 -14.22 8.50 1.08
N ARG A 89 -14.72 8.63 -0.14
CA ARG A 89 -13.91 8.95 -1.33
C ARG A 89 -14.06 10.43 -1.63
N ILE A 90 -12.97 11.08 -2.03
CA ILE A 90 -12.99 12.47 -2.45
C ILE A 90 -13.82 12.56 -3.73
N PRO A 91 -14.92 13.33 -3.77
CA PRO A 91 -15.76 13.43 -4.96
C PRO A 91 -14.97 13.96 -6.16
N GLY A 92 -15.01 13.22 -7.27
CA GLY A 92 -14.28 13.56 -8.50
C GLY A 92 -12.85 13.01 -8.56
N VAL A 93 -12.40 12.28 -7.54
CA VAL A 93 -11.11 11.57 -7.55
C VAL A 93 -11.35 10.10 -7.83
N ARG A 94 -10.59 9.52 -8.76
CA ARG A 94 -10.63 8.10 -9.08
C ARG A 94 -9.86 7.32 -8.00
N TYR A 95 -10.47 6.27 -7.46
CA TYR A 95 -9.82 5.39 -6.49
C TYR A 95 -9.51 4.06 -7.17
N SER A 96 -8.24 3.67 -7.14
CA SER A 96 -7.78 2.37 -7.64
C SER A 96 -7.21 1.56 -6.49
N GLU A 97 -7.81 0.43 -6.19
CA GLU A 97 -7.32 -0.51 -5.17
C GLU A 97 -6.29 -1.44 -5.82
N ILE A 98 -5.02 -1.29 -5.49
CA ILE A 98 -3.92 -2.06 -6.10
C ILE A 98 -3.30 -2.98 -5.05
N LYS A 99 -3.31 -4.29 -5.31
CA LYS A 99 -2.59 -5.26 -4.47
C LYS A 99 -1.17 -5.45 -5.02
N ILE A 100 -0.22 -4.62 -4.57
CA ILE A 100 1.21 -4.73 -4.93
C ILE A 100 1.91 -6.00 -4.38
N THR A 101 1.22 -6.86 -3.64
CA THR A 101 1.72 -8.19 -3.24
C THR A 101 0.85 -9.26 -3.89
N GLY A 102 0.79 -9.19 -5.22
CA GLY A 102 -0.03 -10.05 -6.04
C GLY A 102 0.52 -11.48 -6.17
N ARG A 103 -0.14 -12.28 -7.01
CA ARG A 103 0.24 -13.69 -7.24
C ARG A 103 1.65 -13.83 -7.83
N GLN A 104 2.11 -12.84 -8.60
CA GLN A 104 3.45 -12.86 -9.18
C GLN A 104 4.52 -12.76 -8.10
N PHE A 105 4.38 -11.80 -7.19
CA PHE A 105 5.26 -11.66 -6.04
C PHE A 105 5.22 -12.90 -5.14
N GLU A 106 4.04 -13.46 -4.87
CA GLU A 106 3.90 -14.72 -4.11
C GLU A 106 4.67 -15.88 -4.77
N ARG A 107 4.56 -16.05 -6.09
CA ARG A 107 5.31 -17.07 -6.84
C ARG A 107 6.81 -16.80 -6.83
N PHE A 108 7.22 -15.55 -6.96
CA PHE A 108 8.62 -15.15 -6.88
C PHE A 108 9.24 -15.55 -5.54
N LEU A 109 8.55 -15.28 -4.42
CA LEU A 109 9.02 -15.70 -3.09
C LEU A 109 9.14 -17.22 -2.98
N LEU A 110 8.14 -17.97 -3.47
CA LEU A 110 8.17 -19.43 -3.44
C LEU A 110 9.27 -20.02 -4.33
N SER A 111 9.55 -19.41 -5.48
CA SER A 111 10.61 -19.86 -6.40
C SER A 111 12.02 -19.70 -5.84
N HIS A 112 12.19 -18.88 -4.80
CA HIS A 112 13.46 -18.66 -4.12
C HIS A 112 13.62 -19.52 -2.86
N LEU A 113 12.65 -20.37 -2.53
CA LEU A 113 12.81 -21.36 -1.48
C LEU A 113 13.79 -22.44 -1.91
N SER A 114 14.54 -22.97 -0.95
CA SER A 114 15.28 -24.22 -1.16
C SER A 114 14.28 -25.36 -1.45
N TRP A 115 14.72 -26.43 -2.12
CA TRP A 115 13.84 -27.58 -2.38
C TRP A 115 13.25 -28.16 -1.08
N LEU A 116 14.06 -28.25 -0.02
CA LEU A 116 13.61 -28.68 1.30
C LEU A 116 12.63 -27.69 1.93
N GLY A 117 12.92 -26.38 1.87
CA GLY A 117 12.03 -25.34 2.34
C GLY A 117 10.69 -25.31 1.60
N PHE A 118 10.70 -25.57 0.29
CA PHE A 118 9.50 -25.70 -0.51
C PHE A 118 8.65 -26.91 -0.11
N CYS A 119 9.27 -28.10 0.03
CA CYS A 119 8.57 -29.28 0.54
C CYS A 119 8.00 -29.05 1.95
N GLN A 120 8.78 -28.44 2.84
CA GLN A 120 8.35 -28.07 4.19
C GLN A 120 7.17 -27.09 4.16
N PHE A 121 7.23 -26.07 3.31
CA PHE A 121 6.16 -25.11 3.12
C PHE A 121 4.86 -25.80 2.71
N ILE A 122 4.90 -26.65 1.69
CA ILE A 122 3.72 -27.38 1.19
C ILE A 122 3.14 -28.28 2.27
N PHE A 123 3.98 -29.06 2.96
CA PHE A 123 3.54 -29.94 4.04
C PHE A 123 2.83 -29.18 5.16
N LEU A 124 3.43 -28.10 5.66
CA LEU A 124 2.83 -27.25 6.69
C LEU A 124 1.54 -26.59 6.21
N TYR A 125 1.50 -26.14 4.96
CA TYR A 125 0.33 -25.47 4.39
C TYR A 125 -0.86 -26.43 4.25
N ILE A 126 -0.64 -27.67 3.79
CA ILE A 126 -1.68 -28.71 3.66
C ILE A 126 -2.24 -29.11 5.03
N LEU A 127 -1.37 -29.23 6.04
CA LEU A 127 -1.79 -29.53 7.42
C LEU A 127 -2.45 -28.35 8.16
N GLY A 128 -2.58 -27.19 7.50
CA GLY A 128 -3.23 -26.01 8.07
C GLY A 128 -2.33 -25.14 8.96
N TYR A 129 -1.04 -25.45 9.08
CA TYR A 129 -0.05 -24.68 9.84
C TYR A 129 0.45 -23.45 9.07
N ARG A 130 -0.48 -22.54 8.73
CA ARG A 130 -0.21 -21.39 7.84
C ARG A 130 0.87 -20.45 8.36
N VAL A 131 0.91 -20.20 9.67
CA VAL A 131 1.91 -19.30 10.29
C VAL A 131 3.30 -19.92 10.18
N GLN A 132 3.42 -21.21 10.46
CA GLN A 132 4.67 -21.95 10.33
C GLN A 132 5.11 -22.03 8.86
N ALA A 133 4.19 -22.24 7.92
CA ALA A 133 4.49 -22.23 6.50
C ALA A 133 5.06 -20.87 6.06
N ILE A 134 4.40 -19.76 6.42
CA ILE A 134 4.90 -18.41 6.09
C ILE A 134 6.26 -18.15 6.75
N SER A 135 6.50 -18.66 7.96
CA SER A 135 7.79 -18.54 8.64
C SER A 135 8.96 -19.14 7.84
N VAL A 136 8.71 -20.18 7.02
CA VAL A 136 9.74 -20.75 6.13
C VAL A 136 10.15 -19.74 5.06
N ILE A 137 9.18 -19.12 4.40
CA ILE A 137 9.42 -18.04 3.43
C ILE A 137 10.15 -16.88 4.09
N SER A 138 9.72 -16.46 5.27
CA SER A 138 10.36 -15.38 6.00
C SER A 138 11.84 -15.66 6.26
N ARG A 139 12.18 -16.87 6.73
CA ARG A 139 13.53 -17.25 7.10
C ARG A 139 14.46 -17.42 5.90
N GLU A 140 14.00 -18.09 4.85
CA GLU A 140 14.87 -18.45 3.70
C GLU A 140 14.93 -17.35 2.64
N VAL A 141 13.88 -16.52 2.54
CA VAL A 141 13.72 -15.58 1.41
C VAL A 141 13.70 -14.14 1.89
N MET A 142 12.80 -13.79 2.81
CA MET A 142 12.56 -12.37 3.17
C MET A 142 13.66 -11.80 4.08
N LEU A 143 14.10 -12.53 5.10
CA LEU A 143 15.15 -12.09 6.02
C LEU A 143 16.50 -11.87 5.32
N PRO A 144 16.99 -12.80 4.47
CA PRO A 144 18.27 -12.62 3.79
C PRO A 144 18.26 -11.46 2.78
N ARG A 145 17.11 -11.18 2.16
CA ARG A 145 16.95 -10.03 1.25
C ARG A 145 16.99 -8.70 1.98
N GLY A 146 16.46 -8.64 3.19
CA GLY A 146 16.27 -7.39 3.91
C GLY A 146 15.21 -6.48 3.27
N LEU A 147 14.92 -5.36 3.93
CA LEU A 147 13.79 -4.50 3.57
C LEU A 147 13.96 -3.83 2.19
N VAL A 148 15.19 -3.40 1.86
CA VAL A 148 15.46 -2.69 0.61
C VAL A 148 15.27 -3.60 -0.59
N CYS A 149 15.92 -4.77 -0.62
CA CYS A 149 15.79 -5.71 -1.74
C CYS A 149 14.37 -6.25 -1.84
N LEU A 150 13.70 -6.52 -0.71
CA LEU A 150 12.31 -6.94 -0.74
C LEU A 150 11.39 -5.86 -1.34
N GLY A 151 11.68 -4.58 -1.08
CA GLY A 151 10.98 -3.46 -1.68
C GLY A 151 11.20 -3.39 -3.20
N LEU A 152 12.43 -3.59 -3.66
CA LEU A 152 12.76 -3.67 -5.09
C LEU A 152 12.06 -4.87 -5.76
N ASP A 153 12.16 -6.05 -5.17
CA ASP A 153 11.48 -7.26 -5.64
C ASP A 153 9.97 -7.06 -5.72
N THR A 154 9.38 -6.36 -4.74
CA THR A 154 7.94 -6.06 -4.76
C THR A 154 7.59 -5.18 -5.97
N LEU A 155 8.40 -4.17 -6.29
CA LEU A 155 8.18 -3.31 -7.45
C LEU A 155 8.37 -4.09 -8.76
N ASP A 156 9.45 -4.85 -8.87
CA ASP A 156 9.79 -5.60 -10.09
C ASP A 156 8.74 -6.68 -10.42
N GLN A 157 8.17 -7.31 -9.40
CA GLN A 157 7.19 -8.39 -9.59
C GLN A 157 5.73 -7.90 -9.68
N SER A 158 5.46 -6.61 -9.43
CA SER A 158 4.10 -6.06 -9.37
C SER A 158 3.76 -5.14 -10.55
N GLY A 159 4.54 -5.20 -11.63
CA GLY A 159 4.33 -4.36 -12.80
C GLY A 159 2.94 -4.51 -13.43
N ARG A 160 2.34 -5.71 -13.39
CA ARG A 160 0.98 -5.92 -13.91
C ARG A 160 -0.06 -5.21 -13.08
N GLU A 161 0.03 -5.34 -11.76
CA GLU A 161 -0.87 -4.73 -10.80
C GLU A 161 -0.75 -3.19 -10.83
N ILE A 162 0.46 -2.65 -11.03
CA ILE A 162 0.69 -1.21 -11.17
C ILE A 162 0.13 -0.67 -12.50
N ALA A 163 0.21 -1.44 -13.58
CA ALA A 163 -0.25 -1.02 -14.91
C ALA A 163 -1.78 -0.96 -15.07
N GLU A 164 -2.55 -1.43 -14.08
CA GLU A 164 -4.02 -1.38 -14.09
C GLU A 164 -4.59 0.04 -13.85
N VAL A 165 -3.75 1.06 -13.59
CA VAL A 165 -4.14 2.43 -13.17
C VAL A 165 -3.80 3.51 -14.19
#